data_AF-A0A6N7WNN5-F1
#
_entry.id   AF-A0A6N7WNN5-F1
#
_cell.length_a   1.000
_cell.length_b   1.000
_cell.length_c   1.000
_cell.angle_alpha   90.00
_cell.angle_beta   90.00
_cell.angle_gamma   90.00
#
_symmetry.space_group_name_H-M   'P 1'
#
loop_
_entity.id
_entity.type
_entity.pdbx_description
1 polymer ?
#
loop_
_entity_poly.entity_id
_entity_poly.type
_entity_poly.pdbx_seq_one_letter_code
_entity_poly.pdbx_strand_id
1 'polypeptide(L)'
;MNKLPEQCYNTLRSTGELVTIRKNEKGYFPSELSTPDMLTNRAIAERANRKAGITKAQTAAMVGGSLFGWSSPAANPDNYDANGNFVRGRFKDEP
;
A
#
# COMPACT_ATOMS: atom_id res chain seq x y z
N MET A 1 -13.48 1.61 -11.74
CA MET A 1 -13.05 2.61 -10.73
C MET A 1 -12.63 1.89 -9.46
N ASN A 2 -11.44 1.29 -9.43
CA ASN A 2 -10.86 0.81 -8.18
C ASN A 2 -10.20 1.99 -7.47
N LYS A 3 -10.98 2.70 -6.64
CA LYS A 3 -10.47 3.86 -5.91
C LYS A 3 -9.44 3.42 -4.88
N LEU A 4 -8.36 4.19 -4.74
CA LEU A 4 -7.47 4.09 -3.59
C LEU A 4 -8.28 4.30 -2.30
N PRO A 5 -8.04 3.50 -1.25
CA PRO A 5 -8.64 3.73 0.06
C PRO A 5 -8.14 5.05 0.65
N GLU A 6 -8.87 5.60 1.63
CA GLU A 6 -8.42 6.81 2.34
C GLU A 6 -7.16 6.55 3.18
N GLN A 7 -7.06 5.34 3.74
CA GLN A 7 -5.91 4.88 4.50
C GLN A 7 -5.70 3.37 4.34
N CYS A 8 -4.47 2.91 4.50
CA CYS A 8 -4.15 1.49 4.64
C CYS A 8 -2.97 1.28 5.60
N TYR A 9 -2.80 0.05 6.06
CA TYR A 9 -1.67 -0.36 6.88
C TYR A 9 -0.62 -1.07 6.03
N ASN A 10 0.65 -0.87 6.35
CA ASN A 10 1.77 -1.62 5.78
C ASN A 10 2.87 -1.80 6.82
N THR A 11 3.84 -2.66 6.54
CA THR A 11 5.05 -2.79 7.36
C THR A 11 6.27 -2.31 6.60
N LEU A 12 7.13 -1.55 7.25
CA LEU A 12 8.41 -1.16 6.67
C LEU A 12 9.33 -2.38 6.55
N ARG A 13 9.91 -2.62 5.37
CA ARG A 13 10.85 -3.74 5.17
C ARG A 13 12.20 -3.52 5.86
N SER A 14 12.55 -2.27 6.15
CA SER A 14 13.82 -1.91 6.80
C SER A 14 13.77 -2.13 8.31
N THR A 15 12.69 -1.73 8.97
CA THR A 15 12.57 -1.73 10.44
C THR A 15 11.56 -2.75 10.97
N GLY A 16 10.68 -3.28 10.11
CA GLY A 16 9.60 -4.17 10.51
C GLY A 16 8.42 -3.45 11.20
N GLU A 17 8.48 -2.13 11.34
CA GLU A 17 7.45 -1.34 12.02
C GLU A 17 6.14 -1.30 11.24
N LEU A 18 5.03 -1.33 11.98
CA LEU A 18 3.71 -1.10 11.42
C LEU A 18 3.52 0.39 11.15
N VAL A 19 3.20 0.71 9.90
CA VAL A 19 2.93 2.08 9.46
C VAL A 19 1.54 2.20 8.84
N THR A 20 0.99 3.40 8.95
CA THR A 20 -0.24 3.82 8.29
C THR A 20 0.11 4.72 7.12
N ILE A 21 -0.52 4.48 5.98
CA ILE A 21 -0.39 5.30 4.78
C ILE A 21 -1.74 5.96 4.54
N ARG A 22 -1.75 7.27 4.38
CA ARG A 22 -2.96 8.05 4.10
C ARG A 22 -2.90 8.61 2.69
N LYS A 23 -4.01 8.51 1.97
CA LYS A 23 -4.13 9.00 0.61
C LYS A 23 -3.94 10.52 0.59
N ASN A 24 -3.26 11.02 -0.43
CA ASN A 24 -2.89 12.43 -0.59
C ASN A 24 -1.89 12.96 0.45
N GLU A 25 -1.35 12.11 1.33
CA GLU A 25 -0.28 12.48 2.27
C GLU A 25 1.06 11.90 1.81
N LYS A 26 2.16 12.56 2.14
CA LYS A 26 3.50 12.13 1.74
C LYS A 26 4.14 11.31 2.86
N GLY A 27 4.64 10.13 2.53
CA GLY A 27 5.36 9.27 3.47
C GLY A 27 4.47 8.35 4.29
N TYR A 28 5.02 7.88 5.41
CA TYR A 28 4.45 6.84 6.27
C TYR A 28 4.30 7.40 7.67
N PHE A 29 3.23 7.03 8.36
CA PHE A 29 2.99 7.41 9.74
C PHE A 29 3.14 6.20 10.66
N PRO A 30 3.87 6.28 11.78
CA PRO A 30 3.96 5.18 12.72
C PRO A 30 2.57 4.83 13.26
N SER A 31 2.29 3.54 13.39
CA SER A 31 1.06 3.06 14.01
C SER A 31 1.29 2.77 15.49
N GLU A 32 0.35 3.18 16.35
CA GLU A 32 0.36 2.84 17.78
C GLU A 32 0.27 1.33 18.04
N LEU A 33 -0.19 0.55 17.06
CA LEU A 33 -0.28 -0.91 17.11
C LEU A 33 1.04 -1.59 16.72
N SER A 34 2.11 -0.83 16.43
CA SER A 34 3.42 -1.39 16.09
C SER A 34 4.01 -2.14 17.29
N THR A 35 4.48 -3.35 17.03
CA THR A 35 5.14 -4.22 18.00
C THR A 35 6.61 -4.40 17.64
N PRO A 36 7.46 -4.89 18.56
CA PRO A 36 8.86 -5.23 18.24
C PRO A 36 8.99 -6.41 17.25
N ASP A 37 7.93 -7.19 17.04
CA ASP A 37 7.96 -8.36 16.16
C ASP A 37 7.40 -8.04 14.76
N MET A 38 8.27 -8.15 13.76
CA MET A 38 7.94 -7.86 12.37
C MET A 38 6.83 -8.79 11.82
N LEU A 39 6.83 -10.07 12.20
CA LEU A 39 5.83 -11.03 11.72
C LEU A 39 4.44 -10.69 12.26
N THR A 40 4.37 -10.32 13.54
CA THR A 40 3.16 -9.82 14.19
C THR A 40 2.65 -8.55 13.53
N ASN A 41 3.53 -7.57 13.26
CA ASN A 41 3.15 -6.34 12.55
C ASN A 41 2.57 -6.61 11.17
N ARG A 42 3.16 -7.56 10.42
CA ARG A 42 2.66 -7.95 9.10
C ARG A 42 1.27 -8.57 9.21
N ALA A 43 1.05 -9.46 10.18
CA ALA A 43 -0.25 -10.06 10.42
C ALA A 43 -1.31 -9.01 10.81
N ILE A 44 -0.94 -8.02 11.63
CA ILE A 44 -1.80 -6.89 12.00
C ILE A 44 -2.19 -6.08 10.76
N ALA A 45 -1.21 -5.67 9.95
CA ALA A 45 -1.45 -4.89 8.72
C ALA A 45 -2.41 -5.63 7.77
N GLU A 46 -2.12 -6.90 7.50
CA GLU A 46 -2.96 -7.72 6.62
C GLU A 46 -4.38 -7.91 7.17
N ARG A 47 -4.52 -8.17 8.48
CA ARG A 47 -5.83 -8.33 9.11
C ARG A 47 -6.64 -7.03 9.08
N ALA A 48 -6.00 -5.90 9.38
CA ALA A 48 -6.64 -4.59 9.36
C ALA A 48 -7.10 -4.21 7.95
N ASN A 49 -6.23 -4.39 6.94
CA ASN A 49 -6.56 -4.15 5.54
C ASN A 49 -7.69 -5.07 5.07
N ARG A 50 -7.64 -6.39 5.38
CA ARG A 50 -8.71 -7.33 5.03
C ARG A 50 -10.05 -6.95 5.65
N LYS A 51 -10.06 -6.54 6.93
CA LYS A 51 -11.29 -6.05 7.61
C LYS A 51 -11.86 -4.80 6.95
N ALA A 52 -11.01 -3.92 6.42
CA ALA A 52 -11.41 -2.73 5.68
C ALA A 52 -11.75 -3.00 4.21
N GLY A 53 -11.68 -4.26 3.74
CA GLY A 53 -11.91 -4.61 2.33
C GLY A 53 -10.79 -4.16 1.39
N ILE A 54 -9.62 -3.79 1.92
CA ILE A 54 -8.47 -3.31 1.16
C ILE A 54 -7.70 -4.50 0.58
N THR A 55 -7.53 -4.50 -0.73
CA THR A 55 -6.78 -5.52 -1.46
C THR A 55 -5.27 -5.26 -1.42
N LYS A 56 -4.48 -6.31 -1.68
CA LYS A 56 -3.01 -6.18 -1.79
C LYS A 56 -2.59 -5.17 -2.88
N ALA A 57 -3.30 -5.15 -4.00
CA ALA A 57 -3.12 -4.18 -5.07
C ALA A 57 -3.32 -2.73 -4.59
N GLN A 58 -4.37 -2.48 -3.81
CA GLN A 58 -4.61 -1.16 -3.21
C GLN A 58 -3.54 -0.79 -2.19
N THR A 59 -3.10 -1.71 -1.32
CA THR A 59 -2.00 -1.44 -0.39
C THR A 59 -0.72 -1.09 -1.15
N ALA A 60 -0.37 -1.84 -2.18
CA ALA A 60 0.82 -1.58 -2.99
C ALA A 60 0.72 -0.22 -3.71
N ALA A 61 -0.46 0.13 -4.22
CA ALA A 61 -0.69 1.42 -4.83
C ALA A 61 -0.60 2.59 -3.84
N MET A 62 -1.10 2.42 -2.61
CA MET A 62 -0.93 3.42 -1.55
C MET A 62 0.54 3.65 -1.21
N VAL A 63 1.34 2.59 -1.13
CA VAL A 63 2.80 2.68 -0.96
C VAL A 63 3.44 3.44 -2.12
N GLY A 64 3.06 3.10 -3.35
CA GLY A 64 3.53 3.80 -4.54
C GLY A 64 3.20 5.29 -4.55
N GLY A 65 1.97 5.66 -4.16
CA GLY A 65 1.54 7.05 -4.06
C GLY A 65 2.29 7.83 -2.97
N SER A 66 2.54 7.20 -1.83
CA SER A 66 3.31 7.79 -0.72
C SER A 66 4.78 8.04 -1.09
N LEU A 67 5.41 7.13 -1.84
CA LEU A 67 6.82 7.23 -2.23
C LEU A 67 7.06 8.09 -3.47
N PHE A 68 6.25 7.90 -4.51
CA PHE A 68 6.47 8.47 -5.84
C PHE A 68 5.49 9.59 -6.18
N GLY A 69 4.54 9.90 -5.29
CA GLY A 69 3.48 10.88 -5.50
C GLY A 69 2.18 10.25 -6.02
N TRP A 70 1.06 10.85 -5.64
CA TRP A 70 -0.29 10.34 -5.91
C TRP A 70 -0.73 10.46 -7.39
N SER A 71 -0.01 11.25 -8.18
CA SER A 71 -0.17 11.32 -9.64
C SER A 71 0.66 10.27 -10.39
N SER A 72 1.56 9.56 -9.70
CA SER A 72 2.38 8.52 -10.30
C SER A 72 1.52 7.32 -10.71
N PRO A 73 1.85 6.60 -11.80
CA PRO A 73 1.20 5.33 -12.12
C PRO A 73 1.35 4.28 -11.01
N ALA A 74 2.35 4.42 -10.13
CA ALA A 74 2.50 3.60 -8.94
C ALA A 74 1.35 3.78 -7.94
N ALA A 75 0.62 4.90 -7.99
CA ALA A 75 -0.56 5.16 -7.15
C ALA A 75 -1.87 4.55 -7.70
N ASN A 76 -1.81 3.84 -8.83
CA ASN A 76 -3.00 3.20 -9.41
C ASN A 76 -3.05 1.70 -9.05
N PRO A 77 -4.07 1.24 -8.30
CA PRO A 77 -4.23 -0.18 -7.96
C PRO A 77 -4.43 -1.09 -9.16
N ASP A 78 -4.93 -0.56 -10.29
CA ASP A 78 -5.12 -1.34 -11.52
C ASP A 78 -3.79 -1.73 -12.18
N ASN A 79 -2.69 -1.08 -11.80
CA ASN A 79 -1.33 -1.43 -12.23
C ASN A 79 -0.70 -2.54 -11.37
N TYR A 80 -1.46 -3.19 -10.49
CA TYR A 80 -0.97 -4.28 -9.64
C TYR A 80 -1.78 -5.56 -9.85
N ASP A 81 -1.13 -6.70 -9.67
CA ASP A 81 -1.80 -8.00 -9.68
C ASP A 81 -2.51 -8.27 -8.33
N ALA A 82 -3.20 -9.41 -8.23
CA ALA A 82 -3.88 -9.82 -6.99
C ALA A 82 -2.93 -10.00 -5.79
N ASN A 83 -1.62 -10.14 -6.03
CA ASN A 83 -0.60 -10.26 -5.00
C ASN A 83 0.01 -8.91 -4.60
N GLY A 84 -0.34 -7.82 -5.29
CA GLY A 84 0.25 -6.50 -5.06
C GLY A 84 1.59 -6.29 -5.77
N ASN A 85 1.92 -7.10 -6.78
CA ASN A 85 3.10 -6.88 -7.62
C ASN A 85 2.74 -5.93 -8.77
N PHE A 86 3.62 -4.98 -9.06
CA PHE A 86 3.42 -4.04 -10.15
C PHE A 86 3.47 -4.74 -11.51
N VAL A 87 2.38 -4.65 -12.26
CA VAL A 87 2.23 -5.24 -13.60
C VAL A 87 2.53 -4.15 -14.62
N ARG A 88 3.77 -4.13 -15.10
CA ARG A 88 4.29 -3.14 -16.06
C ARG A 88 3.62 -3.20 -17.44
N GLY A 89 2.78 -4.21 -17.71
CA GLY A 89 2.20 -4.52 -19.02
C GLY A 89 0.96 -3.72 -19.45
N ARG A 90 0.44 -2.79 -18.64
CA ARG A 90 -0.65 -1.87 -19.06
C ARG A 90 -0.16 -0.55 -19.65
N PHE A 91 1.13 -0.24 -19.55
CA PHE A 91 1.77 0.80 -20.36
C PHE A 91 2.15 0.18 -21.72
N LYS A 92 1.15 -0.33 -22.45
CA LYS A 92 1.37 -0.52 -23.88
C LYS A 92 1.37 0.88 -24.47
N ASP A 93 2.44 1.17 -25.19
CA ASP A 93 2.67 2.37 -25.97
C ASP A 93 1.37 2.81 -26.65
N GLU A 94 0.81 3.94 -26.21
CA GLU A 94 -0.22 4.63 -26.99
C GLU A 94 0.53 5.35 -28.12
N PRO A 95 0.19 5.10 -29.40
CA PRO A 95 0.94 5.60 -30.56
C PRO A 95 0.91 7.13 -30.70
#